data_AF-C6LB60-F1
#
_entry.id   AF-C6LB60-F1
#
_cell.length_a   1.000
_cell.length_b   1.000
_cell.length_c   1.000
_cell.angle_alpha   90.00
_cell.angle_beta   90.00
_cell.angle_gamma   90.00
#
_symmetry.space_group_name_H-M   'P 1'
#
loop_
_entity.id
_entity.type
_entity.pdbx_description
1 polymer ?
#
loop_
_entity_poly.entity_id
_entity_poly.type
_entity_poly.pdbx_seq_one_letter_code
_entity_poly.pdbx_strand_id
1 'polypeptide(L)'
;MPARLLSLSQHHRTVNHHETVLDCLAARGYDTVLCGRMHFEGSDQRHGFTKRIAGDITNPECGGIQRVVSEMGDYYMTTGEMGAPMVIGGGMAPPLGYDYYVVQNALAYLRESHERLQCMVVGTYAPHFSYYNYKKAPAAALRSRIAEEYTRQFLSRKS
;
A
#
# COMPACT_ATOMS: atom_id res chain seq x y z
N MET A 1 -42.40 0.48 -18.87
CA MET A 1 -41.47 -0.57 -18.40
C MET A 1 -40.90 -0.11 -17.07
N PRO A 2 -41.30 -0.66 -15.91
CA PRO A 2 -40.73 -0.21 -14.63
C PRO A 2 -39.29 -0.72 -14.51
N ALA A 3 -38.37 0.16 -14.16
CA ALA A 3 -36.99 -0.18 -13.88
C ALA A 3 -36.97 -1.18 -12.71
N ARG A 4 -36.52 -2.41 -12.99
CA ARG A 4 -36.31 -3.45 -11.99
C ARG A 4 -35.22 -2.91 -11.06
N LEU A 5 -35.61 -2.53 -9.84
CA LEU A 5 -34.67 -2.20 -8.77
C LEU A 5 -33.83 -3.46 -8.55
N LEU A 6 -32.65 -3.52 -9.18
CA LEU A 6 -31.67 -4.54 -8.87
C LEU A 6 -31.36 -4.33 -7.38
N SER A 7 -31.66 -5.35 -6.59
CA SER A 7 -31.20 -5.46 -5.20
C SER A 7 -29.68 -5.32 -5.24
N LEU A 8 -29.21 -4.09 -5.04
CA LEU A 8 -27.80 -3.80 -4.83
C LEU A 8 -27.47 -4.49 -3.52
N SER A 9 -26.77 -5.61 -3.59
CA SER A 9 -26.17 -6.24 -2.43
C SER A 9 -25.34 -5.17 -1.72
N GLN A 10 -25.88 -4.62 -0.63
CA GLN A 10 -25.21 -3.65 0.24
C GLN A 10 -24.11 -4.38 0.99
N HIS A 11 -23.05 -4.74 0.29
CA HIS A 11 -21.90 -5.40 0.89
C HIS A 11 -20.97 -4.31 1.40
N HIS A 12 -20.98 -4.13 2.73
CA HIS A 12 -19.99 -3.40 3.52
C HIS A 12 -19.96 -1.87 3.30
N ARG A 13 -21.10 -1.19 3.46
CA ARG A 13 -21.10 0.26 3.69
C ARG A 13 -21.15 0.52 5.19
N THR A 14 -20.12 1.17 5.72
CA THR A 14 -20.10 1.63 7.12
C THR A 14 -20.95 2.90 7.27
N VAL A 15 -21.27 3.27 8.52
CA VAL A 15 -22.12 4.44 8.85
C VAL A 15 -21.54 5.76 8.31
N ASN A 16 -20.24 5.81 7.99
CA ASN A 16 -19.53 7.00 7.51
C ASN A 16 -19.02 6.86 6.05
N HIS A 17 -19.64 6.01 5.24
CA HIS A 17 -19.24 5.83 3.84
C HIS A 17 -19.53 7.09 3.00
N HIS A 18 -18.48 7.71 2.47
CA HIS A 18 -18.59 8.74 1.44
C HIS A 18 -18.59 8.10 0.05
N GLU A 19 -19.57 8.46 -0.78
CA GLU A 19 -19.67 7.91 -2.13
C GLU A 19 -18.46 8.31 -3.00
N THR A 20 -17.93 7.34 -3.72
CA THR A 20 -16.84 7.54 -4.68
C THR A 20 -17.32 7.22 -6.10
N VAL A 21 -16.49 7.53 -7.11
CA VAL A 21 -16.75 7.11 -8.50
C VAL A 21 -16.94 5.59 -8.64
N LEU A 22 -16.36 4.82 -7.72
CA LEU A 22 -16.44 3.36 -7.72
C LEU A 22 -17.85 2.87 -7.36
N ASP A 23 -18.55 3.56 -6.47
CA ASP A 23 -19.95 3.25 -6.15
C ASP A 23 -20.85 3.35 -7.39
N CYS A 24 -20.63 4.37 -8.22
CA CYS A 24 -21.37 4.55 -9.48
C CYS A 24 -21.12 3.42 -10.48
N LEU A 25 -19.87 2.93 -10.56
CA LEU A 25 -19.48 1.83 -11.44
C LEU A 25 -20.02 0.50 -10.93
N ALA A 26 -19.90 0.23 -9.63
CA ALA A 26 -20.44 -0.96 -9.00
C ALA A 26 -21.96 -1.05 -9.19
N ALA A 27 -22.68 0.07 -9.00
CA ALA A 27 -24.12 0.16 -9.23
C ALA A 27 -24.53 -0.12 -10.69
N ARG A 28 -23.62 0.12 -11.65
CA ARG A 28 -23.81 -0.16 -13.08
C ARG A 28 -23.38 -1.56 -13.51
N GLY A 29 -22.99 -2.42 -12.58
CA GLY A 29 -22.66 -3.80 -12.91
C GLY A 29 -21.17 -4.08 -13.11
N TYR A 30 -20.28 -3.12 -12.84
CA TYR A 30 -18.84 -3.38 -12.86
C TYR A 30 -18.42 -4.15 -11.60
N ASP A 31 -17.35 -4.91 -11.71
CA ASP A 31 -16.53 -5.27 -10.56
C ASP A 31 -15.47 -4.20 -10.37
N THR A 32 -15.50 -3.54 -9.21
CA THR A 32 -14.48 -2.55 -8.82
C THR A 32 -13.46 -3.24 -7.92
N VAL A 33 -12.22 -3.35 -8.40
CA VAL A 33 -11.19 -4.19 -7.78
C VAL A 33 -10.01 -3.33 -7.33
N LEU A 34 -9.66 -3.43 -6.04
CA LEU A 34 -8.45 -2.84 -5.50
C LEU A 34 -7.35 -3.90 -5.34
N CYS A 35 -6.20 -3.65 -5.94
CA CYS A 35 -4.99 -4.43 -5.77
C CYS A 35 -3.86 -3.54 -5.25
N GLY A 36 -3.64 -3.55 -3.94
CA GLY A 36 -2.53 -2.84 -3.30
C GLY A 36 -2.99 -1.61 -2.51
N ARG A 37 -2.17 -0.56 -2.58
CA ARG A 37 -2.25 0.61 -1.72
C ARG A 37 -3.32 1.57 -2.20
N MET A 38 -4.13 2.02 -1.26
CA MET A 38 -5.02 3.17 -1.42
C MET A 38 -4.93 4.15 -0.23
N HIS A 39 -4.25 3.72 0.85
CA HIS A 39 -4.03 4.53 2.04
C HIS A 39 -5.34 4.96 2.73
N PHE A 40 -6.31 4.04 2.77
CA PHE A 40 -7.53 4.24 3.54
C PHE A 40 -7.23 4.20 5.03
N GLU A 41 -7.68 5.23 5.74
CA GLU A 41 -7.66 5.29 7.20
C GLU A 41 -8.98 4.78 7.76
N GLY A 42 -8.94 4.06 8.88
CA GLY A 42 -10.13 3.49 9.51
C GLY A 42 -10.46 2.06 9.10
N SER A 43 -11.48 1.52 9.75
CA SER A 43 -11.88 0.11 9.58
C SER A 43 -12.53 -0.18 8.23
N ASP A 44 -13.09 0.84 7.55
CA ASP A 44 -13.55 0.70 6.18
C ASP A 44 -12.35 0.70 5.24
N GLN A 45 -12.18 -0.40 4.54
CA GLN A 45 -11.02 -0.66 3.69
C GLN A 45 -11.43 -0.92 2.25
N ARG A 46 -12.66 -0.52 1.88
CA ARG A 46 -13.25 -0.78 0.57
C ARG A 46 -13.74 0.48 -0.14
N HIS A 47 -14.40 1.43 0.54
CA HIS A 47 -14.79 2.72 -0.06
C HIS A 47 -15.33 2.64 -1.52
N GLY A 48 -16.20 1.67 -1.80
CA GLY A 48 -16.80 1.45 -3.13
C GLY A 48 -16.14 0.36 -4.00
N PHE A 49 -15.02 -0.23 -3.57
CA PHE A 49 -14.44 -1.44 -4.17
C PHE A 49 -15.22 -2.69 -3.79
N THR A 50 -15.75 -3.41 -4.78
CA THR A 50 -16.43 -4.71 -4.58
C THR A 50 -15.45 -5.82 -4.20
N LYS A 51 -14.18 -5.73 -4.65
CA LYS A 51 -13.12 -6.69 -4.33
C LYS A 51 -11.85 -5.98 -3.87
N ARG A 52 -11.14 -6.59 -2.92
CA ARG A 52 -9.78 -6.21 -2.54
C ARG A 52 -8.91 -7.45 -2.54
N ILE A 53 -7.96 -7.51 -3.46
CA ILE A 53 -7.16 -8.72 -3.74
C ILE A 53 -5.71 -8.61 -3.26
N ALA A 54 -5.28 -7.41 -2.84
CA ALA A 54 -4.00 -7.19 -2.17
C ALA A 54 -4.14 -6.13 -1.07
N GLY A 55 -3.41 -6.33 0.03
CA GLY A 55 -3.47 -5.48 1.23
C GLY A 55 -2.73 -4.15 1.09
N ASP A 56 -2.90 -3.25 2.06
CA ASP A 56 -2.16 -1.98 2.16
C ASP A 56 -0.88 -2.15 2.98
N ILE A 57 0.24 -1.60 2.51
CA ILE A 57 1.48 -1.51 3.31
C ILE A 57 1.43 -0.38 4.35
N THR A 58 0.50 0.58 4.21
CA THR A 58 0.42 1.79 5.03
C THR A 58 -0.71 1.81 6.07
N ASN A 59 -1.60 0.82 6.10
CA ASN A 59 -2.79 0.88 6.97
C ASN A 59 -2.45 0.52 8.44
N PRO A 60 -2.50 1.47 9.39
CA PRO A 60 -2.16 1.22 10.80
C PRO A 60 -3.12 0.24 11.50
N GLU A 61 -4.41 0.25 11.15
CA GLU A 61 -5.46 -0.55 11.79
C GLU A 61 -5.44 -2.04 11.38
N CYS A 62 -4.84 -2.34 10.22
CA CYS A 62 -4.55 -3.72 9.80
C CYS A 62 -3.13 -4.17 10.21
N GLY A 63 -2.55 -3.51 11.22
CA GLY A 63 -1.20 -3.80 11.76
C GLY A 63 -0.06 -2.98 11.14
N GLY A 64 -0.36 -2.04 10.24
CA GLY A 64 0.59 -1.33 9.37
C GLY A 64 1.56 -0.34 10.02
N ILE A 65 1.75 -0.35 11.34
CA ILE A 65 2.93 0.27 11.96
C ILE A 65 3.63 -0.72 12.89
N GLN A 66 2.95 -1.39 13.84
CA GLN A 66 3.61 -2.35 14.74
C GLN A 66 4.12 -3.62 14.03
N ARG A 67 3.34 -4.17 13.09
CA ARG A 67 3.75 -5.33 12.29
C ARG A 67 4.83 -4.95 11.29
N VAL A 68 4.69 -3.74 10.73
CA VAL A 68 5.66 -3.09 9.85
C VAL A 68 7.00 -2.84 10.55
N VAL A 69 7.03 -2.40 11.81
CA VAL A 69 8.28 -2.24 12.59
C VAL A 69 8.99 -3.59 12.78
N SER A 70 8.26 -4.66 13.13
CA SER A 70 8.87 -5.98 13.33
C SER A 70 9.29 -6.67 12.03
N GLU A 71 8.57 -6.45 10.92
CA GLU A 71 8.83 -7.10 9.63
C GLU A 71 9.79 -6.30 8.74
N MET A 72 9.85 -4.96 8.87
CA MET A 72 10.76 -4.11 8.09
C MET A 72 12.16 -4.01 8.69
N GLY A 73 12.34 -4.27 9.99
CA GLY A 73 13.65 -4.25 10.65
C GLY A 73 14.42 -2.95 10.39
N ASP A 74 15.65 -3.08 9.89
CA ASP A 74 16.55 -1.95 9.58
C ASP A 74 15.93 -0.92 8.59
N TYR A 75 14.92 -1.32 7.80
CA TYR A 75 14.27 -0.43 6.82
C TYR A 75 13.22 0.48 7.43
N TYR A 76 12.74 0.25 8.65
CA TYR A 76 11.65 1.05 9.23
C TYR A 76 11.98 2.55 9.27
N MET A 77 13.21 2.91 9.61
CA MET A 77 13.61 4.33 9.65
C MET A 77 13.62 4.99 8.26
N THR A 78 13.70 4.18 7.21
CA THR A 78 13.73 4.65 5.82
C THR A 78 12.33 4.83 5.23
N THR A 79 11.29 4.40 5.95
CA THR A 79 9.89 4.63 5.61
C THR A 79 9.32 5.91 6.21
N GLY A 80 10.18 6.89 6.53
CA GLY A 80 9.78 8.22 6.98
C GLY A 80 10.62 9.28 6.28
N GLU A 81 10.03 10.45 6.07
CA GLU A 81 10.64 11.54 5.29
C GLU A 81 12.03 11.97 5.79
N MET A 82 12.25 11.96 7.11
CA MET A 82 13.55 12.33 7.70
C MET A 82 14.63 11.26 7.51
N GLY A 83 14.28 9.98 7.57
CA GLY A 83 15.27 8.89 7.47
C GLY A 83 15.48 8.39 6.04
N ALA A 84 14.52 8.64 5.14
CA ALA A 84 14.58 8.22 3.75
C ALA A 84 15.80 8.76 2.97
N PRO A 85 16.19 10.05 3.07
CA PRO A 85 17.35 10.58 2.35
C PRO A 85 18.68 10.04 2.90
N MET A 86 18.71 9.64 4.17
CA MET A 86 19.91 9.10 4.82
C MET A 86 20.27 7.72 4.30
N VAL A 87 19.32 7.06 3.63
CA VAL A 87 19.44 5.70 3.17
C VAL A 87 18.99 5.57 1.72
N ILE A 88 19.97 5.72 0.83
CA ILE A 88 19.83 5.45 -0.60
C ILE A 88 20.65 4.21 -0.90
N GLY A 89 20.02 3.23 -1.54
CA GLY A 89 20.64 1.92 -1.68
C GLY A 89 20.15 1.14 -2.87
N GLY A 90 20.57 -0.11 -2.91
CA GLY A 90 20.33 -0.98 -4.03
C GLY A 90 20.27 -2.43 -3.60
N GLY A 91 19.28 -3.16 -4.12
CA GLY A 91 18.87 -4.47 -3.62
C GLY A 91 17.37 -4.51 -3.31
N MET A 92 16.90 -5.63 -2.77
CA MET A 92 15.49 -5.79 -2.41
C MET A 92 15.19 -5.03 -1.12
N ALA A 93 14.25 -4.08 -1.19
CA ALA A 93 13.72 -3.34 -0.05
C ALA A 93 12.22 -3.60 0.10
N PRO A 94 11.62 -3.39 1.30
CA PRO A 94 10.19 -3.66 1.52
C PRO A 94 9.25 -3.01 0.51
N PRO A 95 9.43 -1.73 0.09
CA PRO A 95 8.69 -1.13 -1.02
C PRO A 95 8.68 -1.96 -2.31
N LEU A 96 9.86 -2.45 -2.74
CA LEU A 96 10.01 -3.21 -3.98
C LEU A 96 9.41 -4.62 -3.86
N GLY A 97 9.51 -5.23 -2.67
CA GLY A 97 8.86 -6.51 -2.37
C GLY A 97 7.34 -6.40 -2.37
N TYR A 98 6.80 -5.30 -1.82
CA TYR A 98 5.38 -5.00 -1.86
C TYR A 98 4.87 -4.77 -3.29
N ASP A 99 5.59 -4.00 -4.10
CA ASP A 99 5.22 -3.77 -5.49
C ASP A 99 5.23 -5.06 -6.30
N TYR A 100 6.21 -5.94 -6.06
CA TYR A 100 6.22 -7.27 -6.66
C TYR A 100 4.98 -8.08 -6.24
N TYR A 101 4.64 -8.11 -4.95
CA TYR A 101 3.43 -8.77 -4.45
C TYR A 101 2.15 -8.21 -5.11
N VAL A 102 2.01 -6.89 -5.20
CA VAL A 102 0.86 -6.22 -5.83
C VAL A 102 0.76 -6.58 -7.32
N VAL A 103 1.86 -6.48 -8.07
CA VAL A 103 1.90 -6.80 -9.50
C VAL A 103 1.57 -8.27 -9.74
N GLN A 104 2.11 -9.18 -8.93
CA GLN A 104 1.84 -10.61 -9.09
C GLN A 104 0.36 -10.96 -8.84
N ASN A 105 -0.27 -10.37 -7.83
CA ASN A 105 -1.70 -10.56 -7.58
C ASN A 105 -2.56 -9.94 -8.69
N ALA A 106 -2.17 -8.78 -9.21
CA ALA A 106 -2.87 -8.15 -10.33
C ALA A 106 -2.81 -9.04 -11.59
N LEU A 107 -1.63 -9.56 -11.92
CA LEU A 107 -1.45 -10.46 -13.07
C LEU A 107 -2.19 -11.79 -12.89
N ALA A 108 -2.24 -12.33 -11.68
CA ALA A 108 -3.02 -13.53 -11.38
C ALA A 108 -4.51 -13.29 -11.64
N TYR A 109 -5.07 -12.21 -11.08
CA TYR A 109 -6.47 -11.84 -11.27
C TYR A 109 -6.82 -11.57 -12.73
N LEU A 110 -5.98 -10.84 -13.47
CA LEU A 110 -6.23 -10.51 -14.87
C LEU A 110 -6.19 -11.72 -15.80
N ARG A 111 -5.59 -12.85 -15.39
CA ARG A 111 -5.58 -14.10 -16.16
C ARG A 111 -6.87 -14.91 -15.99
N GLU A 112 -7.65 -14.63 -14.97
CA GLU A 112 -8.94 -15.29 -14.75
C GLU A 112 -9.98 -14.82 -15.79
N SER A 113 -10.99 -15.66 -16.02
CA SER A 113 -12.17 -15.26 -16.80
C SER A 113 -13.09 -14.39 -15.95
N HIS A 114 -13.54 -13.26 -16.52
CA HIS A 114 -14.44 -12.33 -15.82
C HIS A 114 -15.77 -12.21 -16.55
N GLU A 115 -16.87 -12.46 -15.84
CA GLU A 115 -18.23 -12.31 -16.40
C GLU A 115 -18.68 -10.84 -16.49
N ARG A 116 -18.21 -10.01 -15.55
CA ARG A 116 -18.56 -8.60 -15.43
C ARG A 116 -17.41 -7.73 -15.93
N LEU A 117 -17.74 -6.52 -16.40
CA LEU A 117 -16.74 -5.52 -16.74
C LEU A 117 -15.93 -5.14 -15.50
N GLN A 118 -14.62 -4.99 -15.67
CA GLN A 118 -13.70 -4.73 -14.56
C GLN A 118 -13.30 -3.26 -14.54
N CYS A 119 -13.30 -2.65 -13.36
CA CYS A 119 -12.58 -1.41 -13.05
C CYS A 119 -11.56 -1.74 -11.97
N MET A 120 -10.30 -1.88 -12.36
CA MET A 120 -9.24 -2.29 -11.43
C MET A 120 -8.28 -1.15 -11.17
N VAL A 121 -7.94 -0.95 -9.90
CA VAL A 121 -6.88 -0.03 -9.48
C VAL A 121 -5.74 -0.83 -8.89
N VAL A 122 -4.55 -0.67 -9.48
CA VAL A 122 -3.30 -1.29 -9.02
C VAL A 122 -2.46 -0.23 -8.33
N GLY A 123 -2.43 -0.28 -7.01
CA GLY A 123 -1.74 0.69 -6.16
C GLY A 123 -0.36 0.17 -5.73
N THR A 124 0.66 0.46 -6.51
CA THR A 124 2.05 0.27 -6.08
C THR A 124 2.46 1.36 -5.07
N TYR A 125 3.57 1.13 -4.38
CA TYR A 125 4.12 2.01 -3.37
C TYR A 125 5.31 2.84 -3.89
N ALA A 126 6.22 2.27 -4.69
CA ALA A 126 7.28 3.07 -5.32
C ALA A 126 6.66 4.13 -6.27
N PRO A 127 7.29 5.30 -6.46
CA PRO A 127 8.63 5.72 -6.03
C PRO A 127 8.67 6.38 -4.65
N HIS A 128 7.65 6.17 -3.80
CA HIS A 128 7.70 6.64 -2.43
C HIS A 128 8.93 6.07 -1.70
N PHE A 129 9.46 6.80 -0.72
CA PHE A 129 10.57 6.31 0.07
C PHE A 129 10.22 4.97 0.73
N SER A 130 11.17 4.05 0.92
CA SER A 130 12.62 4.18 0.86
C SER A 130 13.23 4.23 -0.55
N TYR A 131 14.27 5.04 -0.77
CA TYR A 131 14.92 5.23 -2.08
C TYR A 131 15.89 4.08 -2.42
N TYR A 132 15.32 2.92 -2.77
CA TYR A 132 16.06 1.74 -3.23
C TYR A 132 15.73 1.42 -4.68
N ASN A 133 16.72 0.89 -5.39
CA ASN A 133 16.51 0.32 -6.73
C ASN A 133 16.97 -1.15 -6.79
N TYR A 134 16.54 -1.88 -7.82
CA TYR A 134 16.90 -3.28 -8.02
C TYR A 134 18.39 -3.53 -8.30
N LYS A 135 19.20 -2.49 -8.59
CA LYS A 135 20.64 -2.66 -8.80
C LYS A 135 21.32 -2.79 -7.46
N LYS A 136 22.19 -3.77 -7.29
CA LYS A 136 22.97 -3.96 -6.05
C LYS A 136 23.87 -2.73 -5.82
N ALA A 137 23.55 -1.88 -4.84
CA ALA A 137 24.49 -0.87 -4.36
C ALA A 137 25.37 -1.50 -3.26
N PRO A 138 26.61 -1.04 -3.04
CA PRO A 138 27.49 -1.64 -2.04
C PRO A 138 26.93 -1.40 -0.63
N ALA A 139 26.33 -2.43 -0.03
CA ALA A 139 25.70 -2.40 1.29
C ALA A 139 26.65 -2.15 2.47
N ALA A 140 27.96 -1.99 2.23
CA ALA A 140 28.97 -1.90 3.27
C ALA A 140 29.12 -0.50 3.91
N ALA A 141 28.70 0.58 3.24
CA ALA A 141 28.92 1.96 3.72
C ALA A 141 27.77 2.53 4.57
N LEU A 142 26.67 1.78 4.72
CA LEU A 142 25.39 2.33 5.20
C LEU A 142 25.19 2.16 6.72
N ARG A 143 25.68 1.05 7.30
CA ARG A 143 25.45 0.72 8.72
C ARG A 143 26.17 1.65 9.70
N SER A 144 27.39 2.08 9.38
CA SER A 144 28.19 2.97 10.24
C SER A 144 27.71 4.42 10.22
N ARG A 145 27.25 4.93 9.06
CA ARG A 145 26.84 6.34 8.93
C ARG A 145 25.51 6.64 9.65
N ILE A 146 24.54 5.74 9.58
CA ILE A 146 23.23 5.91 10.25
C ILE A 146 23.40 5.99 11.78
N ALA A 147 24.19 5.08 12.37
CA ALA A 147 24.43 5.05 13.81
C ALA A 147 25.22 6.28 14.30
N GLU A 148 26.18 6.76 13.51
CA GLU A 148 27.00 7.95 13.85
C GLU A 148 26.24 9.27 13.70
N GLU A 149 25.43 9.45 12.65
CA GLU A 149 24.65 10.67 12.44
C GLU A 149 23.48 10.78 13.42
N TYR A 150 22.85 9.66 13.79
CA TYR A 150 21.76 9.68 14.78
C TYR A 150 22.27 10.02 16.18
N THR A 151 23.41 9.44 16.58
CA THR A 151 24.12 9.81 17.81
C THR A 151 24.46 11.31 17.81
N ARG A 152 24.92 11.84 16.69
CA ARG A 152 25.27 13.27 16.58
C ARG A 152 24.05 14.20 16.60
N GLN A 153 22.94 13.86 15.98
CA GLN A 153 21.80 14.78 15.85
C GLN A 153 20.79 14.70 17.00
N PHE A 154 20.55 13.50 17.55
CA PHE A 154 19.49 13.30 18.55
C PHE A 154 20.00 13.22 19.99
N LEU A 155 21.22 12.72 20.24
CA LEU A 155 21.77 12.69 21.60
C LEU A 155 22.47 14.00 21.99
N SER A 156 22.95 14.81 21.03
CA SER A 156 23.54 16.13 21.30
C SER A 156 22.50 17.23 21.60
N ARG A 157 21.22 17.01 21.28
CA ARG A 157 20.12 17.95 21.56
C ARG A 157 19.47 17.75 22.93
N LYS A 158 19.98 16.82 23.75
CA LYS A 158 19.50 16.54 25.11
C LYS A 158 20.43 17.07 26.24
N SER A 159 21.42 17.92 25.91
CA SER A 159 22.22 18.65 26.91
C SER A 159 21.82 20.10 27.00
#